data_AF-A0A5S4T706-F1
#
_entry.id   AF-A0A5S4T706-F1
#
_cell.length_a   1.000
_cell.length_b   1.000
_cell.length_c   1.000
_cell.angle_alpha   90.00
_cell.angle_beta   90.00
_cell.angle_gamma   90.00
#
_symmetry.space_group_name_H-M   'P 1'
#
loop_
_entity.id
_entity.type
_entity.pdbx_description
1 polymer ?
#
loop_
_entity_poly.entity_id
_entity_poly.type
_entity_poly.pdbx_seq_one_letter_code
_entity_poly.pdbx_strand_id
1 'polypeptide(L)'
;ISRECALEELDAIKHAINQLSKVAYRQILIECYLIGEKKPQQDIMEELNRSQSWYYEIKKRALLEFAELYRDGVLKRNAHLS
;
A
#
# COMPACT_ATOMS: atom_id res chain seq x y z
N ILE A 1 4.37 6.65 -20.84
CA ILE A 1 4.56 5.34 -20.17
C ILE A 1 4.19 4.25 -21.18
N SER A 2 5.11 3.33 -21.47
CA SER A 2 4.80 2.16 -22.29
C SER A 2 4.00 1.14 -21.48
N ARG A 3 3.31 0.20 -22.15
CA ARG A 3 2.63 -0.90 -21.47
C ARG A 3 3.60 -1.72 -20.61
N GLU A 4 4.80 -1.93 -21.11
CA GLU A 4 5.88 -2.64 -20.41
C GLU A 4 6.27 -1.92 -19.12
N CYS A 5 6.53 -0.60 -19.15
CA CYS A 5 6.84 0.17 -17.95
C CYS A 5 5.68 0.14 -16.94
N ALA A 6 4.42 0.14 -17.40
CA ALA A 6 3.27 0.06 -16.52
C ALA A 6 3.17 -1.31 -15.80
N LEU A 7 3.53 -2.40 -16.48
CA LEU A 7 3.56 -3.74 -15.90
C LEU A 7 4.70 -3.90 -14.90
N GLU A 8 5.91 -3.44 -15.26
CA GLU A 8 7.05 -3.41 -14.35
C GLU A 8 6.74 -2.62 -13.07
N GLU A 9 6.06 -1.49 -13.21
CA GLU A 9 5.65 -0.67 -12.08
C GLU A 9 4.64 -1.40 -11.19
N LEU A 10 3.62 -2.03 -11.79
CA LEU A 10 2.64 -2.82 -11.06
C LEU A 10 3.28 -4.01 -10.33
N ASP A 11 4.24 -4.68 -10.96
CA ASP A 11 4.95 -5.81 -10.37
C ASP A 11 5.86 -5.36 -9.21
N ALA A 12 6.53 -4.20 -9.34
CA ALA A 12 7.29 -3.61 -8.26
C ALA A 12 6.40 -3.25 -7.05
N ILE A 13 5.21 -2.68 -7.29
CA ILE A 13 4.23 -2.38 -6.25
C ILE A 13 3.76 -3.66 -5.55
N LYS A 14 3.37 -4.69 -6.31
CA LYS A 14 2.93 -5.98 -5.75
C LYS A 14 4.04 -6.66 -4.95
N HIS A 15 5.27 -6.63 -5.46
CA HIS A 15 6.43 -7.19 -4.79
C HIS A 15 6.69 -6.52 -3.44
N ALA A 16 6.66 -5.18 -3.38
CA ALA A 16 6.82 -4.43 -2.13
C ALA A 16 5.69 -4.72 -1.13
N ILE A 17 4.43 -4.78 -1.59
CA ILE A 17 3.29 -5.13 -0.74
C ILE A 17 3.46 -6.53 -0.14
N ASN A 18 3.89 -7.51 -0.93
CA ASN A 18 4.06 -8.89 -0.44
C ASN A 18 5.15 -9.00 0.65
N GLN A 19 6.12 -8.10 0.67
CA GLN A 19 7.19 -8.07 1.67
C GLN A 19 6.79 -7.43 3.00
N LEU A 20 5.66 -6.73 3.09
CA LEU A 20 5.22 -6.08 4.35
C LEU A 20 5.11 -7.07 5.49
N SER A 21 5.59 -6.71 6.66
CA SER A 21 5.70 -7.58 7.84
C SER A 21 4.37 -8.15 8.33
N LYS A 22 3.26 -7.41 8.15
CA LYS A 22 1.93 -7.80 8.67
C LYS A 22 0.94 -8.06 7.55
N VAL A 23 0.17 -9.14 7.69
CA VAL A 23 -0.95 -9.47 6.78
C VAL A 23 -1.96 -8.32 6.69
N ALA A 24 -2.27 -7.67 7.81
CA ALA A 24 -3.17 -6.51 7.83
C ALA A 24 -2.66 -5.31 6.99
N TYR A 25 -1.34 -5.12 6.89
CA TYR A 25 -0.77 -4.08 6.04
C TYR A 25 -0.96 -4.40 4.56
N ARG A 26 -0.71 -5.66 4.19
CA ARG A 26 -0.96 -6.16 2.83
C ARG A 26 -2.42 -5.96 2.43
N GLN A 27 -3.33 -6.42 3.28
CA GLN A 27 -4.78 -6.32 3.05
C GLN A 27 -5.22 -4.88 2.84
N ILE A 28 -4.85 -3.95 3.74
CA ILE A 28 -5.23 -2.54 3.58
C ILE A 28 -4.72 -1.95 2.27
N LEU A 29 -3.46 -2.21 1.88
CA LEU A 29 -2.93 -1.62 0.64
C LEU A 29 -3.53 -2.25 -0.61
N ILE A 30 -3.86 -3.55 -0.59
CA ILE A 30 -4.56 -4.22 -1.70
C ILE A 30 -5.94 -3.62 -1.89
N GLU A 31 -6.74 -3.54 -0.83
CA GLU A 31 -8.10 -2.95 -0.88
C GLU A 31 -8.09 -1.47 -1.27
N CYS A 32 -7.10 -0.70 -0.79
CA CYS A 32 -7.04 0.73 -1.09
C CYS A 32 -6.55 1.05 -2.51
N TYR A 33 -5.66 0.24 -3.08
CA TYR A 33 -4.85 0.66 -4.24
C TYR A 33 -4.74 -0.37 -5.38
N LEU A 34 -4.97 -1.67 -5.14
CA LEU A 34 -4.83 -2.70 -6.16
C LEU A 34 -6.16 -3.28 -6.65
N ILE A 35 -7.22 -3.15 -5.86
CA ILE A 35 -8.56 -3.51 -6.32
C ILE A 35 -9.10 -2.38 -7.21
N GLY A 36 -9.42 -2.72 -8.46
CA GLY A 36 -9.77 -1.74 -9.50
C GLY A 36 -11.10 -1.03 -9.29
N GLU A 37 -11.99 -1.60 -8.46
CA GLU A 37 -13.18 -0.92 -8.00
C GLU A 37 -12.82 -0.06 -6.77
N LYS A 38 -13.01 1.25 -6.87
CA LYS A 38 -12.90 2.14 -5.72
C LYS A 38 -13.97 1.76 -4.72
N LYS A 39 -13.62 0.94 -3.73
CA LYS A 39 -14.44 0.74 -2.56
C LYS A 39 -14.44 2.01 -1.70
N PRO A 40 -15.63 2.49 -1.26
CA PRO A 40 -15.72 3.47 -0.19
C PRO A 40 -14.87 3.04 1.01
N GLN A 41 -14.29 4.01 1.71
CA GLN A 41 -13.50 3.73 2.91
C GLN A 41 -14.33 3.03 4.00
N GLN A 42 -15.63 3.34 4.05
CA GLN A 42 -16.58 2.73 4.98
C GLN A 42 -16.71 1.22 4.71
N ASP A 43 -16.87 0.83 3.46
CA ASP A 43 -16.97 -0.59 3.05
C ASP A 43 -15.71 -1.38 3.41
N ILE A 44 -14.52 -0.82 3.17
CA ILE A 44 -13.25 -1.48 3.55
C ILE A 44 -13.17 -1.66 5.07
N MET A 45 -13.62 -0.67 5.85
CA MET A 45 -13.62 -0.76 7.30
C MET A 45 -14.62 -1.79 7.84
N GLU A 46 -15.80 -1.87 7.22
CA GLU A 46 -16.84 -2.85 7.56
C GLU A 46 -16.38 -4.27 7.22
N GLU A 47 -15.80 -4.49 6.04
CA GLU A 47 -15.24 -5.79 5.63
C GLU A 47 -14.13 -6.26 6.58
N LEU A 48 -13.30 -5.35 7.07
CA LEU A 48 -12.25 -5.66 8.03
C LEU A 48 -12.77 -5.83 9.47
N ASN A 49 -14.01 -5.39 9.77
CA ASN A 49 -14.63 -5.34 11.08
C ASN A 49 -13.75 -4.61 12.12
N ARG A 50 -13.30 -3.39 11.79
CA ARG A 50 -12.35 -2.59 12.61
C ARG A 50 -12.82 -1.16 12.84
N SER A 51 -12.29 -0.53 13.89
CA SER A 51 -12.55 0.88 14.19
C SER A 51 -11.85 1.82 13.19
N GLN A 52 -12.37 3.05 13.06
CA GLN A 52 -11.72 4.11 12.26
C GLN A 52 -10.27 4.35 12.70
N SER A 53 -10.04 4.45 14.01
CA SER A 53 -8.69 4.69 14.57
C SER A 53 -7.72 3.59 14.19
N TRP A 54 -8.15 2.34 14.23
CA TRP A 54 -7.34 1.19 13.80
C TRP A 54 -7.03 1.29 12.31
N TYR A 55 -8.01 1.59 11.46
CA TYR A 55 -7.82 1.69 10.01
C TYR A 55 -6.77 2.74 9.65
N TYR A 56 -6.87 3.96 10.18
CA TYR A 56 -5.92 5.03 9.86
C TYR A 56 -4.51 4.73 10.36
N GLU A 57 -4.38 4.18 11.57
CA GLU A 57 -3.08 3.86 12.14
C GLU A 57 -2.39 2.72 11.38
N ILE A 58 -3.13 1.66 11.05
CA ILE A 58 -2.60 0.53 10.28
C ILE A 58 -2.27 0.95 8.85
N LYS A 59 -3.11 1.75 8.21
CA LYS A 59 -2.83 2.31 6.88
C LYS A 59 -1.57 3.17 6.88
N LYS A 60 -1.41 4.05 7.87
CA LYS A 60 -0.22 4.89 8.03
C LYS A 60 1.04 4.03 8.17
N ARG A 61 1.03 3.03 9.05
CA ARG A 61 2.18 2.13 9.25
C ARG A 61 2.49 1.31 7.99
N ALA A 62 1.45 0.80 7.31
CA ALA A 62 1.60 0.07 6.06
C ALA A 62 2.27 0.92 4.98
N LEU A 63 1.87 2.19 4.84
CA LEU A 63 2.47 3.12 3.87
C LEU A 63 3.94 3.45 4.21
N LEU A 64 4.28 3.61 5.48
CA LEU A 64 5.66 3.86 5.90
C LEU A 64 6.58 2.68 5.58
N GLU A 65 6.14 1.45 5.88
CA GLU A 65 6.90 0.25 5.58
C GLU A 65 6.97 -0.01 4.07
N PHE A 66 5.87 0.22 3.33
CA PHE A 66 5.88 0.16 1.87
C PHE A 66 6.92 1.12 1.27
N ALA A 67 7.04 2.34 1.79
CA ALA A 67 8.01 3.32 1.33
C ALA A 67 9.47 2.91 1.58
N GLU A 68 9.71 2.01 2.54
CA GLU A 68 11.03 1.41 2.81
C GLU A 68 11.34 0.24 1.86
N LEU A 69 10.33 -0.54 1.48
CA LEU A 69 10.49 -1.74 0.67
C LEU A 69 10.41 -1.48 -0.84
N TYR A 70 9.63 -0.49 -1.26
CA TYR A 70 9.43 -0.19 -2.67
C TYR A 70 10.73 0.34 -3.31
N ARG A 71 11.23 -0.41 -4.32
CA ARG A 71 12.48 -0.15 -5.06
C ARG A 71 13.62 0.27 -4.13
N ASP A 72 13.88 -0.61 -3.16
CA ASP A 72 14.92 -0.46 -2.12
C ASP A 72 14.78 0.83 -1.30
N GLY A 73 13.56 1.35 -1.12
CA GLY A 73 13.31 2.53 -0.29
C GLY A 73 13.49 3.86 -1.03
N VAL A 74 13.34 3.86 -2.36
CA VAL A 74 13.48 5.09 -3.18
C VAL A 74 12.53 6.21 -2.73
N LEU A 75 11.33 5.85 -2.26
CA LEU A 75 10.33 6.81 -1.79
C LEU A 75 10.78 7.51 -0.50
N LYS A 76 11.45 6.80 0.41
CA LYS A 76 12.03 7.41 1.61
C LYS A 76 13.23 8.30 1.30
N ARG A 77 14.13 7.85 0.42
CA ARG A 77 15.32 8.64 0.05
C ARG A 77 14.94 10.00 -0.54
N ASN A 78 13.90 10.03 -1.37
CA ASN A 78 13.46 11.26 -2.02
C ASN A 78 12.74 12.23 -1.06
N ALA A 79 12.12 11.72 0.02
CA ALA A 79 11.43 12.55 1.02
C ALA A 79 12.39 13.33 1.95
N HIS A 80 13.67 12.96 2.01
CA HIS A 80 14.70 13.67 2.78
C HIS A 80 15.46 14.73 1.96
N LEU A 81 15.16 14.86 0.67
CA LEU A 81 15.81 15.79 -0.26
C LEU A 81 14.94 17.01 -0.61
N SER A 82 13.80 17.18 0.07
CA SER A 82 12.84 18.28 -0.11
C SER A 82 12.70 19.15 1.12
#